data_AF-A0A0T9LVM2-F1
#
_entry.id   AF-A0A0T9LVM2-F1
#
_cell.length_a   1.000
_cell.length_b   1.000
_cell.length_c   1.000
_cell.angle_alpha   90.00
_cell.angle_beta   90.00
_cell.angle_gamma   90.00
#
_symmetry.space_group_name_H-M   'P 1'
#
loop_
_entity.id
_entity.type
_entity.pdbx_description
1 polymer ?
#
loop_
_entity_poly.entity_id
_entity_poly.type
_entity_poly.pdbx_seq_one_letter_code
_entity_poly.pdbx_strand_id
1 'polypeptide(L)'
;MFTSEFINDVKLSPMASILAIIITALGMLSSFLVLLLYLTDRSIESYHNDHTQIYRIETQFNLPNGDDVKSAQVPFPLIPALQNAKNIKEVIYALRLFTDLQVNDQTHRKVEIYAVSPNFFNVINPYKLSNDLPNLYEPNISQYRPHLTQNEIIITPEFNRQYLHLDNPVGHVITLGNKGQFVIKDMVSLHKDSRFKTNAVIAFSPELVDGYHDKRHDWYDMHAYAFITMDAGGKPNSEQLNTLVTRYAPQLPGAPFSPEEFIQLSARNITDIHYDNGLPDEISTVIAKSYLYSLYAAGIFIFITTTMNFFNVNNVINTNKKIVSR
;
A
#
# COMPACT_ATOMS: atom_id res chain seq x y z
N MET A 1 -4.10 4.42 -51.15
CA MET A 1 -4.96 5.60 -51.37
C MET A 1 -4.89 6.57 -50.18
N PHE A 2 -5.20 6.16 -48.95
CA PHE A 2 -5.01 7.00 -47.75
C PHE A 2 -3.56 7.44 -47.50
N THR A 3 -2.59 6.55 -47.71
CA THR A 3 -1.16 6.84 -47.50
C THR A 3 -0.59 7.81 -48.53
N SER A 4 -1.02 7.73 -49.79
CA SER A 4 -0.58 8.62 -50.87
C SER A 4 -1.15 10.04 -50.72
N GLU A 5 -2.39 10.17 -50.25
CA GLU A 5 -2.99 11.48 -49.94
C GLU A 5 -2.33 12.14 -48.73
N PHE A 6 -2.09 11.37 -47.66
CA PHE A 6 -1.38 11.86 -46.47
C PHE A 6 0.03 12.38 -46.81
N ILE A 7 0.78 11.66 -47.66
CA ILE A 7 2.12 12.08 -48.09
C ILE A 7 2.06 13.39 -48.90
N ASN A 8 1.04 13.58 -49.73
CA ASN A 8 0.86 14.83 -50.48
C ASN A 8 0.48 16.01 -49.56
N ASP A 9 -0.29 15.77 -48.50
CA ASP A 9 -0.64 16.79 -47.50
C ASP A 9 0.55 17.24 -46.67
N VAL A 10 1.41 16.30 -46.29
CA VAL A 10 2.66 16.62 -45.61
C VAL A 10 3.58 17.42 -46.53
N LYS A 11 3.59 17.17 -47.84
CA LYS A 11 4.40 17.94 -48.81
C LYS A 11 3.90 19.37 -49.02
N LEU A 12 2.60 19.63 -48.86
CA LEU A 12 2.00 20.97 -49.03
C LEU A 12 2.35 21.93 -47.88
N SER A 13 2.41 21.43 -46.64
CA SER A 13 2.74 22.24 -45.45
C SER A 13 3.56 21.46 -44.41
N PRO A 14 4.82 21.09 -44.72
CA PRO A 14 5.58 20.10 -43.94
C PRO A 14 5.81 20.50 -42.49
N MET A 15 6.18 21.75 -42.23
CA MET A 15 6.43 22.22 -40.85
C MET A 15 5.17 22.17 -39.98
N ALA A 16 4.03 22.62 -40.51
CA ALA A 16 2.76 22.63 -39.79
C ALA A 16 2.25 21.20 -39.55
N SER A 17 2.35 20.33 -40.55
CA SER A 17 1.93 18.93 -40.46
C SER A 17 2.80 18.14 -39.48
N ILE A 18 4.13 18.33 -39.49
CA ILE A 18 5.04 17.70 -38.52
C ILE A 18 4.74 18.17 -37.10
N LEU A 19 4.59 19.48 -36.89
CA LEU A 19 4.30 20.04 -35.57
C LEU A 19 2.97 19.51 -35.03
N ALA A 20 1.94 19.43 -35.87
CA ALA A 20 0.64 18.88 -35.50
C ALA A 20 0.73 17.41 -35.07
N ILE A 21 1.45 16.58 -35.84
CA ILE A 21 1.64 15.17 -35.52
C ILE A 21 2.38 15.01 -34.19
N ILE A 22 3.44 15.80 -33.96
CA ILE A 22 4.21 15.76 -32.71
C ILE A 22 3.34 16.16 -31.52
N ILE A 23 2.57 17.24 -31.62
CA ILE A 23 1.67 17.70 -30.54
C ILE A 23 0.62 16.62 -30.25
N THR A 24 0.00 16.04 -31.28
CA THR A 24 -0.99 14.98 -31.11
C THR A 24 -0.38 13.72 -30.52
N ALA A 25 0.82 13.31 -30.95
CA ALA A 25 1.51 12.15 -30.42
C ALA A 25 1.89 12.33 -28.94
N LEU A 26 2.45 13.48 -28.57
CA LEU A 26 2.79 13.81 -27.19
C LEU A 26 1.53 13.89 -26.31
N GLY A 27 0.46 14.49 -26.83
CA GLY A 27 -0.83 14.56 -26.16
C GLY A 27 -1.42 13.17 -25.89
N MET A 28 -1.47 12.31 -26.91
CA MET A 28 -1.94 10.93 -26.78
C MET A 28 -1.09 10.09 -25.81
N LEU A 29 0.24 10.20 -25.90
CA LEU A 29 1.15 9.52 -24.98
C LEU A 29 0.91 9.98 -23.54
N SER A 30 0.76 11.29 -23.31
CA SER A 30 0.49 11.85 -21.99
C SER A 30 -0.86 11.38 -21.45
N SER A 31 -1.93 11.41 -22.26
CA SER A 31 -3.24 10.89 -21.88
C SER A 31 -3.20 9.39 -21.56
N PHE A 32 -2.44 8.61 -22.34
CA PHE A 32 -2.24 7.19 -22.09
C PHE A 32 -1.52 6.93 -20.77
N LEU A 33 -0.47 7.69 -20.45
CA LEU A 33 0.24 7.58 -19.17
C LEU A 33 -0.66 7.93 -17.99
N VAL A 34 -1.52 8.96 -18.12
CA VAL A 34 -2.50 9.28 -17.07
C VAL A 34 -3.55 8.18 -16.93
N LEU A 35 -4.01 7.59 -18.03
CA LEU A 35 -4.90 6.42 -17.98
C LEU A 35 -4.24 5.24 -17.26
N LEU A 36 -2.98 4.96 -17.57
CA LEU A 36 -2.22 3.90 -16.91
C LEU A 36 -2.06 4.18 -15.41
N LEU A 37 -1.78 5.43 -15.03
CA LEU A 37 -1.74 5.86 -13.63
C LEU A 37 -3.08 5.62 -12.94
N TYR A 38 -4.19 6.02 -13.56
CA TYR A 38 -5.55 5.79 -13.04
C TYR A 38 -5.86 4.30 -12.86
N LEU A 39 -5.54 3.46 -13.86
CA LEU A 39 -5.75 2.01 -13.76
C LEU A 39 -4.88 1.38 -12.66
N THR A 40 -3.63 1.85 -12.52
CA THR A 40 -2.70 1.40 -11.47
C THR A 40 -3.25 1.77 -10.09
N ASP A 41 -3.64 3.03 -9.88
CA ASP A 41 -4.24 3.51 -8.64
C ASP A 41 -5.47 2.70 -8.20
N ARG A 42 -6.34 2.37 -9.17
CA ARG A 42 -7.54 1.56 -8.93
C ARG A 42 -7.26 0.08 -8.63
N SER A 43 -6.08 -0.42 -9.02
CA SER A 43 -5.69 -1.82 -8.77
C SER A 43 -5.07 -2.03 -7.38
N ILE A 44 -4.64 -0.95 -6.70
CA ILE A 44 -3.91 -1.05 -5.43
C ILE A 44 -4.72 -1.80 -4.37
N GLU A 45 -4.12 -2.83 -3.80
CA GLU A 45 -4.69 -3.74 -2.77
C GLU A 45 -6.05 -4.36 -3.12
N SER A 46 -6.43 -4.39 -4.41
CA SER A 46 -7.71 -4.94 -4.89
C SER A 46 -7.65 -6.39 -5.37
N TYR A 47 -6.46 -7.02 -5.33
CA TYR A 47 -6.23 -8.39 -5.81
C TYR A 47 -6.79 -9.48 -4.88
N HIS A 48 -7.25 -9.11 -3.68
CA HIS A 48 -7.98 -10.02 -2.78
C HIS A 48 -9.48 -9.97 -3.08
N ASN A 49 -10.17 -11.11 -3.19
CA ASN A 49 -11.62 -11.13 -3.42
C ASN A 49 -12.42 -10.36 -2.34
N ASP A 50 -11.93 -10.39 -1.10
CA ASP A 50 -12.58 -9.78 0.05
C ASP A 50 -12.10 -8.34 0.33
N HIS A 51 -11.31 -7.71 -0.56
CA HIS A 51 -10.72 -6.37 -0.34
C HIS A 51 -11.76 -5.31 0.08
N THR A 52 -12.99 -5.39 -0.43
CA THR A 52 -14.08 -4.47 -0.08
C THR A 52 -14.54 -4.58 1.38
N GLN A 53 -14.20 -5.68 2.06
CA GLN A 53 -14.59 -5.99 3.45
C GLN A 53 -13.41 -5.84 4.43
N ILE A 54 -12.20 -5.59 3.93
CA ILE A 54 -10.99 -5.47 4.75
C ILE A 54 -10.73 -4.00 5.05
N TYR A 55 -10.57 -3.68 6.34
CA TYR A 55 -10.33 -2.33 6.82
C TYR A 55 -9.18 -2.29 7.82
N ARG A 56 -8.27 -1.32 7.70
CA ARG A 56 -7.33 -0.99 8.77
C ARG A 56 -8.01 -0.08 9.79
N ILE A 57 -7.82 -0.38 11.07
CA ILE A 57 -8.22 0.50 12.17
C ILE A 57 -7.13 1.53 12.42
N GLU A 58 -7.55 2.79 12.55
CA GLU A 58 -6.69 3.94 12.79
C GLU A 58 -7.07 4.60 14.11
N THR A 59 -6.07 5.14 14.81
CA THR A 59 -6.25 5.76 16.11
C THR A 59 -5.94 7.24 16.02
N GLN A 60 -6.79 8.06 16.63
CA GLN A 60 -6.52 9.46 16.93
C GLN A 60 -6.56 9.63 18.44
N PHE A 61 -5.47 10.14 19.02
CA PHE A 61 -5.42 10.60 20.40
C PHE A 61 -5.68 12.10 20.45
N ASN A 62 -6.74 12.52 21.14
CA ASN A 62 -7.05 13.91 21.40
C ASN A 62 -6.44 14.31 22.74
N LEU A 63 -5.40 15.14 22.68
CA LEU A 63 -4.67 15.57 23.85
C LEU A 63 -5.42 16.70 24.57
N PRO A 64 -5.32 16.81 25.91
CA PRO A 64 -6.04 17.84 26.69
C PRO A 64 -5.66 19.29 26.35
N ASN A 65 -4.53 19.50 25.69
CA ASN A 65 -4.07 20.80 25.23
C ASN A 65 -4.72 21.24 23.91
N GLY A 66 -5.57 20.40 23.31
CA GLY A 66 -6.26 20.66 22.04
C GLY A 66 -5.55 20.12 20.81
N ASP A 67 -4.36 19.53 20.95
CA ASP A 67 -3.66 18.86 19.86
C ASP A 67 -4.23 17.46 19.60
N ASP A 68 -4.03 16.94 18.40
CA ASP A 68 -4.33 15.54 18.07
C ASP A 68 -3.12 14.79 17.52
N VAL A 69 -2.99 13.52 17.89
CA VAL A 69 -1.99 12.59 17.36
C VAL A 69 -2.70 11.50 16.59
N LYS A 70 -2.51 11.49 15.27
CA LYS A 70 -3.07 10.46 14.38
C LYS A 70 -2.05 9.36 14.13
N SER A 71 -2.54 8.13 13.98
CA SER A 71 -1.71 6.95 13.83
C SER A 71 -2.38 5.89 12.96
N ALA A 72 -1.57 5.22 12.15
CA ALA A 72 -1.96 4.01 11.41
C ALA A 72 -2.00 2.77 12.33
N GLN A 73 -1.52 2.90 13.57
CA GLN A 73 -1.49 1.83 14.56
C GLN A 73 -2.59 1.98 15.60
N VAL A 74 -2.80 0.90 16.35
CA VAL A 74 -3.74 0.78 17.45
C VAL A 74 -3.04 0.33 18.73
N PRO A 75 -3.66 0.58 19.90
CA PRO A 75 -3.22 -0.03 21.14
C PRO A 75 -3.35 -1.57 21.10
N PHE A 76 -2.40 -2.29 21.69
CA PHE A 76 -2.48 -3.76 21.77
C PHE A 76 -3.80 -4.30 22.35
N PRO A 77 -4.35 -3.77 23.46
CA PRO A 77 -5.58 -4.31 24.02
C PRO A 77 -6.80 -4.12 23.10
N LEU A 78 -6.71 -3.28 22.05
CA LEU A 78 -7.78 -3.17 21.06
C LEU A 78 -7.88 -4.45 20.20
N ILE A 79 -6.78 -5.15 19.94
CA ILE A 79 -6.79 -6.38 19.13
C ILE A 79 -7.76 -7.44 19.70
N PRO A 80 -7.65 -7.87 20.97
CA PRO A 80 -8.62 -8.81 21.53
C PRO A 80 -10.03 -8.21 21.65
N ALA A 81 -10.19 -6.89 21.83
CA ALA A 81 -11.51 -6.27 21.83
C ALA A 81 -12.19 -6.37 20.45
N LEU A 82 -11.43 -6.17 19.35
CA LEU A 82 -11.90 -6.35 17.98
C LEU A 82 -12.24 -7.82 17.68
N GLN A 83 -11.41 -8.76 18.15
CA GLN A 83 -11.66 -10.20 17.96
C GLN A 83 -12.96 -10.67 18.62
N ASN A 84 -13.39 -10.01 19.69
CA ASN A 84 -14.63 -10.30 20.40
C ASN A 84 -15.82 -9.42 19.94
N ALA A 85 -15.60 -8.49 19.01
CA ALA A 85 -16.64 -7.61 18.52
C ALA A 85 -17.59 -8.34 17.57
N LYS A 86 -18.87 -7.94 17.58
CA LYS A 86 -19.86 -8.47 16.65
C LYS A 86 -19.58 -7.97 15.23
N ASN A 87 -19.92 -8.76 14.23
CA ASN A 87 -19.79 -8.45 12.80
C ASN A 87 -18.34 -8.33 12.28
N ILE A 88 -17.36 -8.73 13.08
CA ILE A 88 -15.95 -8.85 12.68
C ILE A 88 -15.65 -10.34 12.54
N LYS A 89 -15.37 -10.78 11.32
CA LYS A 89 -15.06 -12.16 10.98
C LYS A 89 -13.64 -12.54 11.38
N GLU A 90 -12.70 -11.63 11.13
CA GLU A 90 -11.27 -11.89 11.32
C GLU A 90 -10.51 -10.62 11.67
N VAL A 91 -9.51 -10.75 12.55
CA VAL A 91 -8.60 -9.67 12.92
C VAL A 91 -7.17 -10.09 12.61
N ILE A 92 -6.53 -9.35 11.73
CA ILE A 92 -5.13 -9.50 11.36
C ILE A 92 -4.34 -8.36 11.97
N TYR A 93 -3.13 -8.64 12.42
CA TYR A 93 -2.28 -7.59 12.94
C TYR A 93 -0.83 -7.78 12.51
N ALA A 94 -0.13 -6.67 12.41
CA ALA A 94 1.30 -6.60 12.15
C ALA A 94 1.94 -5.57 13.08
N LEU A 95 3.13 -5.86 13.57
CA LEU A 95 3.90 -4.96 14.44
C LEU A 95 5.16 -4.55 13.69
N ARG A 96 5.43 -3.25 13.69
CA ARG A 96 6.71 -2.71 13.19
C ARG A 96 7.78 -2.90 14.27
N LEU A 97 8.86 -3.58 13.92
CA LEU A 97 10.00 -3.78 14.82
C LEU A 97 11.25 -3.19 14.18
N PHE A 98 12.09 -2.57 15.00
CA PHE A 98 13.45 -2.17 14.62
C PHE A 98 14.42 -3.02 15.41
N THR A 99 15.30 -3.73 14.71
CA THR A 99 16.32 -4.60 15.34
C THR A 99 17.66 -4.43 14.67
N ASP A 100 18.72 -4.85 15.34
CA ASP A 100 20.04 -4.95 14.73
C ASP A 100 20.12 -6.27 13.96
N LEU A 101 20.59 -6.23 12.71
CA LEU A 101 20.77 -7.41 11.86
C LEU A 101 22.27 -7.70 11.75
N GLN A 102 22.68 -8.90 12.15
CA GLN A 102 24.07 -9.35 12.05
C GLN A 102 24.23 -10.35 10.92
N VAL A 103 25.11 -10.01 9.97
CA VAL A 103 25.39 -10.80 8.75
C VAL A 103 26.85 -10.60 8.38
N ASN A 104 27.58 -11.70 8.10
CA ASN A 104 28.98 -11.65 7.60
C ASN A 104 29.90 -10.69 8.40
N ASP A 105 29.87 -10.79 9.73
CA ASP A 105 30.62 -9.92 10.67
C ASP A 105 30.28 -8.43 10.63
N GLN A 106 29.24 -8.03 9.89
CA GLN A 106 28.68 -6.69 9.87
C GLN A 106 27.40 -6.61 10.69
N THR A 107 27.14 -5.45 11.29
CA THR A 107 25.89 -5.17 12.01
C THR A 107 25.19 -3.98 11.37
N HIS A 108 24.02 -4.24 10.77
CA HIS A 108 23.11 -3.21 10.30
C HIS A 108 22.18 -2.82 11.43
N ARG A 109 22.18 -1.55 11.82
CA ARG A 109 21.39 -1.08 12.97
C ARG A 109 20.02 -0.60 12.54
N LYS A 110 19.02 -0.77 13.41
CA LYS A 110 17.64 -0.31 13.19
C LYS A 110 17.05 -0.82 11.86
N VAL A 111 17.32 -2.07 11.52
CA VAL A 111 16.66 -2.74 10.40
C VAL A 111 15.19 -2.94 10.75
N GLU A 112 14.35 -2.49 9.84
CA GLU A 112 12.91 -2.62 9.93
C GLU A 112 12.47 -4.03 9.51
N ILE A 113 11.67 -4.66 10.37
CA ILE A 113 10.99 -5.92 10.09
C ILE A 113 9.56 -5.85 10.62
N TYR A 114 8.70 -6.77 10.19
CA TYR A 114 7.33 -6.86 10.65
C TYR A 114 7.03 -8.21 11.30
N ALA A 115 6.50 -8.19 12.52
CA ALA A 115 5.97 -9.40 13.16
C ALA A 115 4.47 -9.50 12.85
N VAL A 116 4.04 -10.58 12.18
CA VAL A 116 2.68 -10.71 11.65
C VAL A 116 1.87 -11.82 12.32
N SER A 117 0.55 -11.66 12.38
CA SER A 117 -0.35 -12.66 12.95
C SER A 117 -0.46 -13.93 12.07
N PRO A 118 -0.90 -15.09 12.63
CA PRO A 118 -0.90 -16.37 11.92
C PRO A 118 -1.64 -16.39 10.57
N ASN A 119 -2.71 -15.61 10.42
CA ASN A 119 -3.52 -15.58 9.19
C ASN A 119 -3.17 -14.40 8.25
N PHE A 120 -2.08 -13.69 8.51
CA PHE A 120 -1.67 -12.53 7.70
C PHE A 120 -1.59 -12.84 6.20
N PHE A 121 -0.95 -13.95 5.84
CA PHE A 121 -0.81 -14.40 4.44
C PHE A 121 -2.10 -14.98 3.84
N ASN A 122 -3.15 -15.17 4.64
CA ASN A 122 -4.43 -15.65 4.12
C ASN A 122 -5.39 -14.52 3.75
N VAL A 123 -5.27 -13.38 4.43
CA VAL A 123 -6.21 -12.25 4.34
C VAL A 123 -5.57 -11.03 3.67
N ILE A 124 -4.37 -10.65 4.10
CA ILE A 124 -3.71 -9.40 3.69
C ILE A 124 -2.67 -9.63 2.60
N ASN A 125 -1.95 -10.76 2.67
CA ASN A 125 -0.84 -11.18 1.79
C ASN A 125 -0.37 -10.15 0.73
N PRO A 126 0.64 -9.31 1.04
CA PRO A 126 1.21 -8.38 0.07
C PRO A 126 2.09 -9.00 -1.01
N TYR A 127 2.28 -10.32 -1.00
CA TYR A 127 3.26 -11.00 -1.86
C TYR A 127 2.59 -11.66 -3.07
N LYS A 128 3.34 -11.75 -4.18
CA LYS A 128 2.90 -12.46 -5.39
C LYS A 128 2.59 -13.91 -5.06
N LEU A 129 1.45 -14.40 -5.55
CA LEU A 129 1.15 -15.84 -5.53
C LEU A 129 1.64 -16.43 -6.86
N SER A 130 2.17 -17.65 -6.87
CA SER A 130 2.63 -18.31 -8.11
C SER A 130 1.54 -18.47 -9.19
N ASN A 131 0.27 -18.28 -8.83
CA ASN A 131 -0.85 -18.31 -9.75
C ASN A 131 -0.95 -17.03 -10.61
N ASP A 132 -0.16 -15.99 -10.31
CA ASP A 132 -0.18 -14.68 -10.98
C ASP A 132 0.64 -14.64 -12.31
N LEU A 133 0.83 -15.80 -12.95
CA LEU A 133 1.65 -16.14 -14.14
C LEU A 133 3.13 -16.44 -13.83
N PRO A 134 3.71 -17.50 -14.44
CA PRO A 134 5.12 -17.81 -14.30
C PRO A 134 5.97 -16.80 -15.09
N ASN A 135 6.70 -15.94 -14.39
CA ASN A 135 7.78 -15.18 -14.99
C ASN A 135 8.97 -16.13 -15.21
N LEU A 136 9.34 -16.36 -16.47
CA LEU A 136 10.41 -17.28 -16.90
C LEU A 136 11.82 -16.87 -16.40
N TYR A 137 11.95 -15.73 -15.71
CA TYR A 137 13.21 -15.11 -15.29
C TYR A 137 13.41 -15.05 -13.76
N GLU A 138 12.46 -15.52 -12.95
CA GLU A 138 12.57 -15.50 -11.47
C GLU A 138 12.56 -16.96 -10.95
N PRO A 139 13.73 -17.61 -10.75
CA PRO A 139 13.79 -19.07 -10.69
C PRO A 139 13.24 -19.72 -9.42
N ASN A 140 12.91 -18.97 -8.36
CA ASN A 140 12.68 -19.55 -7.03
C ASN A 140 11.59 -18.82 -6.22
N ILE A 141 10.40 -18.58 -6.78
CA ILE A 141 9.27 -18.05 -6.01
C ILE A 141 8.39 -19.21 -5.55
N SER A 142 8.13 -19.31 -4.23
CA SER A 142 7.27 -20.37 -3.69
C SER A 142 5.92 -20.46 -4.40
N GLN A 143 5.52 -21.71 -4.64
CA GLN A 143 4.29 -22.07 -5.33
C GLN A 143 3.03 -21.97 -4.45
N TYR A 144 3.18 -21.60 -3.18
CA TYR A 144 2.13 -21.65 -2.17
C TYR A 144 2.04 -20.36 -1.37
N ARG A 145 0.89 -20.10 -0.75
CA ARG A 145 0.75 -19.02 0.23
C ARG A 145 1.85 -19.17 1.29
N PRO A 146 2.63 -18.13 1.57
CA PRO A 146 3.69 -18.26 2.54
C PRO A 146 3.10 -18.59 3.91
N HIS A 147 3.78 -19.46 4.65
CA HIS A 147 3.49 -19.74 6.05
C HIS A 147 4.76 -19.46 6.85
N LEU A 148 4.57 -18.94 8.07
CA LEU A 148 5.67 -18.67 8.99
C LEU A 148 5.42 -19.40 10.29
N THR A 149 6.42 -20.15 10.75
CA THR A 149 6.48 -20.65 12.12
C THR A 149 7.42 -19.80 12.96
N GLN A 150 7.56 -20.16 14.24
CA GLN A 150 8.51 -19.53 15.14
C GLN A 150 9.94 -19.64 14.58
N ASN A 151 10.76 -18.59 14.76
CA ASN A 151 12.14 -18.51 14.28
C ASN A 151 12.32 -18.65 12.76
N GLU A 152 11.26 -18.47 11.97
CA GLU A 152 11.34 -18.33 10.52
C GLU A 152 11.19 -16.87 10.11
N ILE A 153 11.91 -16.47 9.07
CA ILE A 153 11.77 -15.17 8.41
C ILE A 153 11.52 -15.36 6.92
N ILE A 154 10.59 -14.58 6.38
CA ILE A 154 10.43 -14.40 4.94
C ILE A 154 10.95 -13.02 4.60
N ILE A 155 11.73 -12.94 3.53
CA ILE A 155 12.35 -11.70 3.07
C ILE A 155 11.97 -11.42 1.61
N THR A 156 12.13 -10.17 1.18
CA THR A 156 12.03 -9.79 -0.22
C THR A 156 13.40 -9.77 -0.90
N PRO A 157 13.45 -9.84 -2.24
CA PRO A 157 14.70 -9.60 -2.98
C PRO A 157 15.33 -8.25 -2.65
N GLU A 158 14.54 -7.21 -2.36
CA GLU A 158 14.99 -5.90 -1.92
C GLU A 158 15.75 -6.00 -0.60
N PHE A 159 15.21 -6.73 0.38
CA PHE A 159 15.87 -6.95 1.66
C PHE A 159 17.20 -7.71 1.50
N ASN A 160 17.21 -8.77 0.68
CA ASN A 160 18.42 -9.52 0.38
C ASN A 160 19.48 -8.63 -0.27
N ARG A 161 19.12 -7.84 -1.28
CA ARG A 161 20.04 -6.90 -1.96
C ARG A 161 20.53 -5.77 -1.07
N GLN A 162 19.73 -5.33 -0.10
CA GLN A 162 20.08 -4.21 0.75
C GLN A 162 20.98 -4.62 1.91
N TYR A 163 20.81 -5.82 2.47
CA TYR A 163 21.45 -6.20 3.72
C TYR A 163 22.27 -7.50 3.66
N LEU A 164 21.80 -8.52 2.92
CA LEU A 164 22.36 -9.86 3.05
C LEU A 164 23.38 -10.21 1.95
N HIS A 165 23.12 -9.74 0.72
CA HIS A 165 23.90 -10.03 -0.48
C HIS A 165 24.15 -11.53 -0.72
N LEU A 166 23.17 -12.38 -0.41
CA LEU A 166 23.27 -13.83 -0.58
C LEU A 166 22.76 -14.25 -1.97
N ASP A 167 23.50 -15.12 -2.65
CA ASP A 167 23.06 -15.70 -3.94
C ASP A 167 21.88 -16.67 -3.75
N ASN A 168 21.90 -17.47 -2.67
CA ASN A 168 20.85 -18.44 -2.33
C ASN A 168 20.41 -18.25 -0.87
N PRO A 169 19.58 -17.24 -0.55
CA PRO A 169 19.30 -16.85 0.84
C PRO A 169 18.50 -17.90 1.62
N VAL A 170 17.64 -18.68 0.96
CA VAL A 170 16.79 -19.69 1.62
C VAL A 170 17.63 -20.71 2.39
N GLY A 171 17.23 -21.02 3.62
CA GLY A 171 17.92 -21.93 4.54
C GLY A 171 19.07 -21.30 5.32
N HIS A 172 19.51 -20.08 4.99
CA HIS A 172 20.53 -19.38 5.78
C HIS A 172 19.94 -18.88 7.09
N VAL A 173 20.78 -18.85 8.13
CA VAL A 173 20.42 -18.31 9.45
C VAL A 173 20.94 -16.89 9.56
N ILE A 174 20.07 -15.97 9.97
CA ILE A 174 20.42 -14.59 10.30
C ILE A 174 20.13 -14.32 11.78
N THR A 175 20.90 -13.41 12.39
CA THR A 175 20.67 -13.00 13.78
C THR A 175 20.03 -11.63 13.81
N LEU A 176 18.83 -11.56 14.39
CA LEU A 176 18.05 -10.35 14.56
C LEU A 176 18.24 -9.78 15.97
N GLY A 177 19.44 -9.33 16.29
CA GLY A 177 19.74 -8.61 17.53
C GLY A 177 19.29 -9.39 18.77
N ASN A 178 18.49 -8.75 19.63
CA ASN A 178 17.92 -9.40 20.82
C ASN A 178 16.72 -10.32 20.53
N LYS A 179 16.23 -10.39 19.29
CA LYS A 179 15.11 -11.26 18.89
C LYS A 179 15.54 -12.70 18.61
N GLY A 180 16.86 -12.94 18.46
CA GLY A 180 17.44 -14.26 18.30
C GLY A 180 17.75 -14.63 16.84
N GLN A 181 17.93 -15.93 16.61
CA GLN A 181 18.29 -16.48 15.30
C GLN A 181 17.03 -16.89 14.51
N PHE A 182 17.04 -16.59 13.22
CA PHE A 182 15.96 -16.89 12.30
C PHE A 182 16.49 -17.56 11.05
N VAL A 183 15.83 -18.63 10.61
CA VAL A 183 16.11 -19.25 9.31
C VAL A 183 15.31 -18.52 8.24
N ILE A 184 15.96 -18.16 7.14
CA ILE A 184 15.29 -17.61 5.96
C ILE A 184 14.48 -18.73 5.33
N LYS A 185 13.18 -18.72 5.57
CA LYS A 185 12.24 -19.72 5.08
C LYS A 185 12.04 -19.58 3.58
N ASP A 186 11.94 -18.34 3.12
CA ASP A 186 11.63 -18.05 1.73
C ASP A 186 12.04 -16.63 1.33
N MET A 187 12.18 -16.42 0.01
CA MET A 187 12.35 -15.11 -0.59
C MET A 187 11.22 -14.85 -1.59
N VAL A 188 10.32 -13.93 -1.24
CA VAL A 188 9.10 -13.64 -2.01
C VAL A 188 9.07 -12.20 -2.49
N SER A 189 8.58 -11.96 -3.70
CA SER A 189 8.41 -10.61 -4.25
C SER A 189 7.07 -10.03 -3.84
N LEU A 190 7.02 -8.72 -3.55
CA LEU A 190 5.77 -8.00 -3.36
C LEU A 190 4.91 -8.06 -4.63
N HIS A 191 3.60 -8.16 -4.45
CA HIS A 191 2.63 -8.05 -5.54
C HIS A 191 2.73 -6.66 -6.17
N LYS A 192 2.65 -6.56 -7.50
CA LYS A 192 2.84 -5.30 -8.24
C LYS A 192 1.84 -4.20 -7.84
N ASP A 193 0.67 -4.62 -7.36
CA ASP A 193 -0.42 -3.75 -6.92
C ASP A 193 -0.47 -3.65 -5.39
N SER A 194 0.54 -4.17 -4.67
CA SER A 194 0.69 -3.92 -3.24
C SER A 194 1.59 -2.72 -2.98
N ARG A 195 1.23 -1.92 -1.97
CA ARG A 195 2.01 -0.76 -1.52
C ARG A 195 2.60 -0.94 -0.13
N PHE A 196 2.32 -2.06 0.55
CA PHE A 196 2.90 -2.37 1.85
C PHE A 196 4.43 -2.51 1.77
N LYS A 197 5.11 -1.91 2.75
CA LYS A 197 6.58 -1.88 2.87
C LYS A 197 7.09 -3.04 3.72
N THR A 198 6.57 -4.25 3.48
CA THR A 198 6.88 -5.46 4.25
C THR A 198 8.04 -6.23 3.62
N ASN A 199 9.26 -5.69 3.75
CA ASN A 199 10.46 -6.29 3.13
C ASN A 199 10.99 -7.52 3.89
N ALA A 200 10.65 -7.64 5.16
CA ALA A 200 11.00 -8.79 5.99
C ALA A 200 9.91 -9.02 7.03
N VAL A 201 9.41 -10.25 7.12
CA VAL A 201 8.33 -10.63 8.03
C VAL A 201 8.68 -11.88 8.83
N ILE A 202 8.33 -11.86 10.12
CA ILE A 202 8.46 -12.98 11.06
C ILE A 202 7.09 -13.30 11.69
N ALA A 203 6.92 -14.51 12.21
CA ALA A 203 5.72 -14.82 13.00
C ALA A 203 5.71 -14.01 14.30
N PHE A 204 4.57 -13.42 14.64
CA PHE A 204 4.41 -12.74 15.92
C PHE A 204 4.49 -13.71 17.10
N SER A 205 5.24 -13.30 18.12
CA SER A 205 5.28 -13.91 19.44
C SER A 205 5.36 -12.79 20.49
N PRO A 206 4.67 -12.90 21.64
CA PRO A 206 4.79 -11.97 22.77
C PRO A 206 6.22 -11.63 23.17
N GLU A 207 7.13 -12.61 23.09
CA GLU A 207 8.54 -12.48 23.47
C GLU A 207 9.32 -11.49 22.59
N LEU A 208 8.83 -11.19 21.39
CA LEU A 208 9.46 -10.23 20.47
C LEU A 208 9.26 -8.78 20.91
N VAL A 209 8.27 -8.51 21.76
CA VAL A 209 7.87 -7.16 22.15
C VAL A 209 8.43 -6.84 23.53
N ASP A 210 9.38 -5.91 23.56
CA ASP A 210 9.95 -5.42 24.82
C ASP A 210 8.85 -4.75 25.65
N GLY A 211 8.66 -5.22 26.89
CA GLY A 211 7.59 -4.75 27.77
C GLY A 211 6.18 -5.23 27.39
N TYR A 212 6.05 -6.35 26.66
CA TYR A 212 4.74 -6.86 26.20
C TYR A 212 3.67 -6.93 27.29
N HIS A 213 4.03 -7.37 28.50
CA HIS A 213 3.09 -7.51 29.61
C HIS A 213 2.43 -6.19 30.04
N ASP A 214 3.16 -5.07 29.94
CA ASP A 214 2.62 -3.75 30.25
C ASP A 214 1.83 -3.23 29.04
N LYS A 215 2.44 -3.28 27.86
CA LYS A 215 1.86 -2.80 26.60
C LYS A 215 0.54 -3.48 26.23
N ARG A 216 0.37 -4.77 26.57
CA ARG A 216 -0.87 -5.50 26.29
C ARG A 216 -2.09 -5.02 27.10
N HIS A 217 -1.88 -4.16 28.09
CA HIS A 217 -2.95 -3.52 28.86
C HIS A 217 -3.02 -2.00 28.63
N ASP A 218 -2.06 -1.44 27.90
CA ASP A 218 -1.98 0.00 27.66
C ASP A 218 -2.85 0.39 26.47
N TRP A 219 -3.92 1.13 26.74
CA TRP A 219 -4.82 1.70 25.72
C TRP A 219 -4.32 3.05 25.19
N TYR A 220 -3.32 3.64 25.85
CA TYR A 220 -2.88 5.01 25.61
C TYR A 220 -1.51 5.08 24.91
N ASP A 221 -1.07 3.96 24.33
CA ASP A 221 0.08 3.84 23.44
C ASP A 221 -0.25 2.93 22.24
N MET A 222 0.32 3.22 21.08
CA MET A 222 -0.03 2.60 19.79
C MET A 222 1.13 1.75 19.27
N HIS A 223 0.85 0.47 18.96
CA HIS A 223 1.92 -0.52 18.78
C HIS A 223 1.73 -1.50 17.63
N ALA A 224 0.53 -1.58 17.05
CA ALA A 224 0.23 -2.58 16.02
C ALA A 224 -0.66 -2.00 14.94
N TYR A 225 -0.41 -2.37 13.68
CA TYR A 225 -1.39 -2.21 12.62
C TYR A 225 -2.43 -3.31 12.79
N ALA A 226 -3.70 -2.93 12.96
CA ALA A 226 -4.81 -3.89 13.03
C ALA A 226 -5.71 -3.75 11.80
N PHE A 227 -5.98 -4.88 11.16
CA PHE A 227 -6.89 -5.01 10.05
C PHE A 227 -8.05 -5.91 10.46
N ILE A 228 -9.26 -5.51 10.10
CA ILE A 228 -10.47 -6.27 10.37
C ILE A 228 -11.13 -6.66 9.05
N THR A 229 -11.66 -7.87 8.99
CA THR A 229 -12.55 -8.31 7.93
C THR A 229 -13.98 -8.29 8.46
N MET A 230 -14.84 -7.49 7.85
CA MET A 230 -16.25 -7.41 8.21
C MET A 230 -17.03 -8.62 7.66
N ASP A 231 -18.16 -8.95 8.29
CA ASP A 231 -19.15 -9.82 7.67
C ASP A 231 -19.74 -9.18 6.39
N ALA A 232 -20.27 -10.02 5.49
CA ALA A 232 -20.76 -9.61 4.18
C ALA A 232 -21.75 -8.44 4.24
N GLY A 233 -21.42 -7.33 3.56
CA GLY A 233 -22.23 -6.11 3.52
C GLY A 233 -22.06 -5.18 4.73
N GLY A 234 -21.30 -5.61 5.75
CA GLY A 234 -20.93 -4.78 6.90
C GLY A 234 -19.90 -3.72 6.53
N LYS A 235 -20.04 -2.53 7.10
CA LYS A 235 -19.01 -1.49 7.09
C LYS A 235 -18.72 -1.09 8.53
N PRO A 236 -17.45 -0.88 8.89
CA PRO A 236 -17.11 -0.37 10.22
C PRO A 236 -17.68 1.04 10.39
N ASN A 237 -18.32 1.27 11.53
CA ASN A 237 -18.75 2.59 11.96
C ASN A 237 -17.84 3.05 13.10
N SER A 238 -17.26 4.24 12.98
CA SER A 238 -16.41 4.84 14.03
C SER A 238 -17.11 4.91 15.38
N GLU A 239 -18.41 5.19 15.42
CA GLU A 239 -19.18 5.19 16.68
C GLU A 239 -19.19 3.80 17.33
N GLN A 240 -19.42 2.73 16.53
CA GLN A 240 -19.39 1.35 17.02
C GLN A 240 -18.00 0.95 17.49
N LEU A 241 -16.95 1.36 16.78
CA LEU A 241 -15.57 1.11 17.20
C LEU A 241 -15.25 1.84 18.52
N ASN A 242 -15.68 3.10 18.65
CA ASN A 242 -15.50 3.87 19.88
C ASN A 242 -16.21 3.24 21.09
N THR A 243 -17.33 2.53 20.89
CA THR A 243 -17.94 1.77 22.01
C THR A 243 -17.01 0.69 22.60
N LEU A 244 -16.02 0.19 21.84
CA LEU A 244 -15.01 -0.72 22.36
C LEU A 244 -14.06 0.02 23.32
N VAL A 245 -13.68 1.26 22.99
CA VAL A 245 -12.90 2.13 23.88
C VAL A 245 -13.68 2.37 25.17
N THR A 246 -14.92 2.86 25.07
CA THR A 246 -15.77 3.15 26.24
C THR A 246 -15.94 1.93 27.15
N ARG A 247 -16.01 0.73 26.55
CA ARG A 247 -16.24 -0.51 27.29
C ARG A 247 -14.98 -1.07 27.95
N TYR A 248 -13.83 -0.98 27.29
CA TYR A 248 -12.65 -1.75 27.67
C TYR A 248 -11.43 -0.89 28.08
N ALA A 249 -11.36 0.38 27.67
CA ALA A 249 -10.27 1.26 28.05
C ALA A 249 -10.46 1.74 29.50
N PRO A 250 -9.46 1.57 30.38
CA PRO A 250 -9.58 2.00 31.76
C PRO A 250 -9.49 3.53 31.88
N GLN A 251 -10.29 4.13 32.77
CA GLN A 251 -10.11 5.53 33.14
C GLN A 251 -8.74 5.73 33.78
N LEU A 252 -7.93 6.65 33.24
CA LEU A 252 -6.66 7.04 33.85
C LEU A 252 -6.93 7.81 35.17
N PRO A 253 -6.32 7.41 36.30
CA PRO A 253 -6.47 8.10 37.56
C PRO A 253 -6.04 9.58 37.47
N GLY A 254 -6.94 10.49 37.81
CA GLY A 254 -6.68 11.93 37.79
C GLY A 254 -6.69 12.60 36.42
N ALA A 255 -6.98 11.86 35.33
CA ALA A 255 -7.10 12.45 34.00
C ALA A 255 -8.38 13.30 33.89
N PRO A 256 -8.32 14.48 33.24
CA PRO A 256 -9.46 15.38 33.07
C PRO A 256 -10.38 15.00 31.89
N PHE A 257 -10.22 13.79 31.35
CA PHE A 257 -10.93 13.28 30.18
C PHE A 257 -11.32 11.82 30.40
N SER A 258 -12.38 11.39 29.73
CA SER A 258 -12.77 9.99 29.57
C SER A 258 -11.96 9.30 28.46
N PRO A 259 -11.89 7.96 28.45
CA PRO A 259 -11.16 7.23 27.41
C PRO A 259 -11.69 7.51 25.99
N GLU A 260 -13.00 7.71 25.82
CA GLU A 260 -13.62 7.98 24.51
C GLU A 260 -13.41 9.41 24.00
N GLU A 261 -13.20 10.37 24.91
CA GLU A 261 -12.78 11.73 24.53
C GLU A 261 -11.34 11.72 24.03
N PHE A 262 -10.47 10.92 24.66
CA PHE A 262 -9.06 10.81 24.31
C PHE A 262 -8.82 9.92 23.09
N ILE A 263 -9.41 8.72 23.03
CA ILE A 263 -9.13 7.72 22.00
C ILE A 263 -10.32 7.67 21.03
N GLN A 264 -10.08 8.10 19.79
CA GLN A 264 -11.02 7.94 18.69
C GLN A 264 -10.49 6.93 17.68
N LEU A 265 -11.35 6.00 17.31
CA LEU A 265 -11.08 4.97 16.32
C LEU A 265 -11.80 5.30 15.01
N SER A 266 -11.12 5.03 13.91
CA SER A 266 -11.72 5.04 12.59
C SER A 266 -11.24 3.84 11.79
N ALA A 267 -11.86 3.60 10.63
CA ALA A 267 -11.52 2.49 9.79
C ALA A 267 -11.35 2.96 8.34
N ARG A 268 -10.30 2.47 7.68
CA ARG A 268 -9.99 2.76 6.29
C ARG A 268 -9.95 1.48 5.49
N ASN A 269 -10.64 1.43 4.34
CA ASN A 269 -10.59 0.24 3.49
C ASN A 269 -9.14 0.00 3.01
N ILE A 270 -8.76 -1.27 2.86
CA ILE A 270 -7.40 -1.64 2.43
C ILE A 270 -6.98 -0.96 1.12
N THR A 271 -7.91 -0.78 0.17
CA THR A 271 -7.64 -0.13 -1.13
C THR A 271 -7.47 1.38 -1.03
N ASP A 272 -7.71 2.00 0.13
CA ASP A 272 -7.56 3.44 0.33
C ASP A 272 -6.31 3.78 1.17
N ILE A 273 -5.58 2.78 1.68
CA ILE A 273 -4.41 3.00 2.55
C ILE A 273 -3.27 3.72 1.83
N HIS A 274 -3.15 3.59 0.51
CA HIS A 274 -2.13 4.33 -0.26
C HIS A 274 -2.45 5.83 -0.42
N TYR A 275 -3.63 6.30 -0.02
CA TYR A 275 -3.90 7.72 0.06
C TYR A 275 -3.33 8.30 1.35
N ASP A 276 -2.48 9.32 1.20
CA ASP A 276 -1.86 10.00 2.33
C ASP A 276 -2.90 10.82 3.12
N ASN A 277 -3.06 10.46 4.40
CA ASN A 277 -3.90 11.18 5.37
C ASN A 277 -3.06 11.78 6.51
N GLY A 278 -1.75 11.94 6.31
CA GLY A 278 -0.84 12.54 7.28
C GLY A 278 -0.54 11.63 8.48
N LEU A 279 -0.62 10.31 8.31
CA LEU A 279 -0.27 9.35 9.36
C LEU A 279 1.27 9.15 9.35
N PRO A 280 1.99 9.50 10.43
CA PRO A 280 3.46 9.52 10.45
C PRO A 280 4.09 8.12 10.39
N ASP A 281 3.32 7.09 10.71
CA ASP A 281 3.77 5.73 10.95
C ASP A 281 3.20 4.75 9.91
N GLU A 282 3.03 5.18 8.66
CA GLU A 282 2.45 4.35 7.61
C GLU A 282 3.24 3.08 7.28
N ILE A 283 2.52 1.95 7.22
CA ILE A 283 3.01 0.65 6.71
C ILE A 283 3.07 0.64 5.18
N SER A 284 2.32 1.52 4.52
CA SER A 284 2.22 1.61 3.07
C SER A 284 3.08 2.73 2.48
N THR A 285 3.37 2.65 1.19
CA THR A 285 3.80 3.79 0.40
C THR A 285 2.57 4.61 0.04
N VAL A 286 2.56 5.89 0.43
CA VAL A 286 1.40 6.77 0.26
C VAL A 286 1.64 7.89 -0.74
N ILE A 287 0.55 8.40 -1.29
CA ILE A 287 0.52 9.53 -2.21
C ILE A 287 -0.67 10.43 -1.88
N ALA A 288 -0.46 11.76 -1.96
CA ALA A 288 -1.53 12.71 -1.70
C ALA A 288 -2.68 12.53 -2.71
N LYS A 289 -3.90 12.30 -2.20
CA LYS A 289 -5.08 12.09 -3.04
C LYS A 289 -5.35 13.30 -3.95
N SER A 290 -5.17 14.51 -3.44
CA SER A 290 -5.31 15.75 -4.21
C SER A 290 -4.34 15.82 -5.40
N TYR A 291 -3.12 15.31 -5.24
CA TYR A 291 -2.12 15.27 -6.29
C TYR A 291 -2.53 14.31 -7.41
N LEU A 292 -2.94 13.08 -7.07
CA LEU A 292 -3.45 12.10 -8.05
C LEU A 292 -4.65 12.64 -8.83
N TYR A 293 -5.63 13.23 -8.14
CA TYR A 293 -6.83 13.76 -8.78
C TYR A 293 -6.51 14.97 -9.68
N SER A 294 -5.51 15.77 -9.32
CA SER A 294 -5.01 16.86 -10.18
C SER A 294 -4.38 16.30 -11.46
N LEU A 295 -3.62 15.20 -11.38
CA LEU A 295 -3.08 14.51 -12.55
C LEU A 295 -4.19 13.93 -13.43
N TYR A 296 -5.23 13.33 -12.84
CA TYR A 296 -6.38 12.83 -13.59
C TYR A 296 -7.12 13.94 -14.33
N ALA A 297 -7.40 15.06 -13.65
CA ALA A 297 -8.03 16.23 -14.26
C ALA A 297 -7.17 16.79 -15.41
N ALA A 298 -5.85 16.89 -15.21
CA ALA A 298 -4.93 17.32 -16.25
C ALA A 298 -4.93 16.36 -17.46
N GLY A 299 -4.94 15.04 -17.23
CA GLY A 299 -5.01 14.05 -18.31
C GLY A 299 -6.29 14.14 -19.13
N ILE A 300 -7.44 14.40 -18.48
CA ILE A 300 -8.72 14.65 -19.17
C ILE A 300 -8.61 15.91 -20.03
N PHE A 301 -8.05 16.99 -19.49
CA PHE A 301 -7.86 18.24 -20.24
C PHE A 301 -6.92 18.05 -21.45
N ILE A 302 -5.80 17.35 -21.26
CA ILE A 302 -4.86 16.99 -22.33
C ILE A 302 -5.57 16.15 -23.38
N PHE A 303 -6.39 15.18 -22.98
CA PHE A 303 -7.13 14.32 -23.91
C PHE A 303 -8.10 15.13 -24.78
N ILE A 304 -8.87 16.04 -24.17
CA ILE A 304 -9.82 16.91 -24.88
C ILE A 304 -9.08 17.84 -25.84
N THR A 305 -8.04 18.54 -25.37
CA THR A 305 -7.27 19.49 -26.19
C THR A 305 -6.53 18.80 -27.33
N THR A 306 -5.97 17.60 -27.10
CA THR A 306 -5.34 16.76 -28.13
C THR A 306 -6.33 16.36 -29.21
N THR A 307 -7.54 15.99 -28.81
CA THR A 307 -8.63 15.63 -29.73
C THR A 307 -9.08 16.83 -30.56
N MET A 308 -9.25 18.01 -29.94
CA MET A 308 -9.56 19.25 -30.65
C MET A 308 -8.45 19.64 -31.65
N ASN A 309 -7.18 19.54 -31.25
CA ASN A 309 -6.04 19.80 -32.12
C ASN A 309 -6.05 18.86 -33.34
N PHE A 310 -6.28 17.58 -33.12
CA PHE A 310 -6.39 16.59 -34.20
C PHE A 310 -7.47 16.97 -35.23
N PHE A 311 -8.67 17.34 -34.78
CA PHE A 311 -9.74 17.78 -35.69
C PHE A 311 -9.40 19.10 -36.41
N ASN A 312 -8.83 20.07 -35.71
CA ASN A 312 -8.45 21.36 -36.30
C ASN A 312 -7.42 21.18 -37.41
N VAL A 313 -6.39 20.36 -37.19
CA VAL A 313 -5.36 20.06 -38.17
C VAL A 313 -5.97 19.37 -39.40
N ASN A 314 -6.81 18.37 -39.18
CA ASN A 314 -7.50 17.68 -40.28
C ASN A 314 -8.36 18.65 -41.10
N ASN A 315 -9.03 19.60 -40.45
CA ASN A 315 -9.81 20.63 -41.14
C ASN A 315 -8.93 21.56 -41.98
N VAL A 316 -7.82 22.08 -41.43
CA VAL A 316 -6.89 22.96 -42.18
C VAL A 316 -6.33 22.25 -43.40
N ILE A 317 -5.87 21.00 -43.25
CA ILE A 317 -5.37 20.17 -44.35
C ILE A 317 -6.45 19.99 -45.43
N ASN A 318 -7.67 19.62 -45.03
CA ASN A 318 -8.78 19.45 -45.97
C ASN A 318 -9.18 20.74 -46.71
N THR A 319 -9.00 21.90 -46.06
CA THR A 319 -9.30 23.20 -46.67
C THR A 319 -8.24 23.60 -47.70
N ASN A 320 -6.96 23.38 -47.39
CA ASN A 320 -5.85 23.61 -48.32
C ASN A 320 -5.93 22.72 -49.57
N LYS A 321 -6.38 21.46 -49.43
CA LYS A 321 -6.65 20.58 -50.59
C LYS A 321 -7.61 21.21 -51.60
N LYS A 322 -8.71 21.81 -51.12
CA LYS A 322 -9.74 22.42 -51.99
C LYS A 322 -9.23 23.65 -52.76
N ILE A 323 -8.23 24.35 -52.21
CA ILE A 323 -7.63 25.54 -52.82
C ILE A 323 -6.63 25.13 -53.91
N VAL A 324 -5.84 24.08 -53.68
CA VAL A 324 -4.85 23.57 -54.64
C VAL A 324 -5.48 22.78 -55.79
N SER A 325 -6.67 22.22 -55.60
CA SER A 325 -7.44 21.53 -56.66
C SER A 325 -8.25 22.46 -57.58
N ARG A 326 -8.20 23.78 -57.35
CA ARG A 326 -8.81 24.81 -58.19
C ARG A 326 -7.73 25.53 -58.99
#